data_AF-A0A8H5T901-F1
#
_entry.id   AF-A0A8H5T901-F1
#
_cell.length_a   1.000
_cell.length_b   1.000
_cell.length_c   1.000
_cell.angle_alpha   90.00
_cell.angle_beta   90.00
_cell.angle_gamma   90.00
#
_symmetry.space_group_name_H-M   'P 1'
#
loop_
_entity.id
_entity.type
_entity.pdbx_description
1 polymer ?
#
loop_
_entity_poly.entity_id
_entity_poly.type
_entity_poly.pdbx_seq_one_letter_code
_entity_poly.pdbx_strand_id
1 'polypeptide(L)'
;MDGLRERLNETVIPHAQRYPLHAILITTIILFITTRLFTGSSSSSRKDGSSTPPLAPFWVPLFGHAPRIFISPISALARFRNRYSQGVFSIRLFQSSHSFVFRPSLAASLLEQPESIANKEYVARRIMVTNFGLSKKDLAAYDEAAAEVHQVTKEYLSGSRLDDLSKATLRDLDDNAADAISFNGYPTDQMEWERHANAELLEDKEEKTMALDFFELMKTFIARTATISVFGTDFVEVYPDIWPHLWVFNDAFHSLAMGVPLWAPFPSSQRARIALSRLRTFMREYHDELDKFLSGEEPGMKWQDFHTISPLVRARTEVYRKHGLSSDVRAAFDVALLWSTSVNSTSLISWSLFELYQDRVLLSQIREQITPFVEIVLPRNEFGGAVWIPPQIKKLDLEGLLTECPLLQAVYLETLRLYGGGWSARYLKEDVILKDNEEGFVLKKGTFAHVVNDLHHSDPRSFTDSKVWQVGRYLEETVNKKGAKAQQINPYTVRASDGSLTMCDDAAFTQRKVLMYISVFISLYDLEPAGSEQWPSPSVVKGVTSAQPWRPVRLWATRRVPPQAE
;
A
#
# COMPACT_ATOMS: atom_id res chain seq x y z
N MET A 1 -23.62 -20.91 -50.65
CA MET A 1 -24.16 -19.65 -50.08
C MET A 1 -25.68 -19.67 -50.07
N ASP A 2 -26.34 -20.09 -51.16
CA ASP A 2 -27.81 -20.06 -51.26
C ASP A 2 -28.53 -21.02 -50.31
N GLY A 3 -28.06 -22.27 -50.15
CA GLY A 3 -28.69 -23.21 -49.21
C GLY A 3 -28.55 -22.84 -47.71
N LEU A 4 -27.54 -22.04 -47.34
CA LEU A 4 -27.43 -21.50 -45.97
C LEU A 4 -28.47 -20.38 -45.76
N ARG A 5 -28.69 -19.57 -46.79
CA ARG A 5 -29.62 -18.44 -46.79
C ARG A 5 -31.07 -18.91 -46.74
N GLU A 6 -31.38 -19.99 -47.45
CA GLU A 6 -32.69 -20.64 -47.45
C GLU A 6 -33.02 -21.23 -46.06
N ARG A 7 -32.11 -22.00 -45.46
CA ARG A 7 -32.27 -22.51 -44.08
C ARG A 7 -32.40 -21.42 -43.02
N LEU A 8 -31.69 -20.30 -43.17
CA LEU A 8 -31.83 -19.16 -42.27
C LEU A 8 -33.24 -18.57 -42.34
N ASN A 9 -33.78 -18.40 -43.55
CA ASN A 9 -35.10 -17.80 -43.78
C ASN A 9 -36.25 -18.74 -43.39
N GLU A 10 -36.16 -20.03 -43.65
CA GLU A 10 -37.26 -20.97 -43.39
C GLU A 10 -37.34 -21.43 -41.93
N THR A 11 -36.20 -21.50 -41.23
CA THR A 11 -36.15 -22.15 -39.90
C THR A 11 -35.69 -21.21 -38.80
N VAL A 12 -34.56 -20.54 -38.99
CA VAL A 12 -33.88 -19.78 -37.91
C VAL A 12 -34.61 -18.47 -37.61
N ILE A 13 -34.98 -17.70 -38.65
CA ILE A 13 -35.66 -16.42 -38.49
C ILE A 13 -37.06 -16.60 -37.85
N PRO A 14 -37.92 -17.51 -38.31
CA PRO A 14 -39.23 -17.72 -37.68
C PRO A 14 -39.12 -18.22 -36.23
N HIS A 15 -38.15 -19.11 -35.94
CA HIS A 15 -37.91 -19.60 -34.58
C HIS A 15 -37.41 -18.48 -33.65
N ALA A 16 -36.52 -17.61 -34.14
CA ALA A 16 -36.04 -16.45 -33.39
C ALA A 16 -37.14 -15.43 -33.11
N GLN A 17 -38.06 -15.21 -34.05
CA GLN A 17 -39.23 -14.35 -33.84
C GLN A 17 -40.22 -14.95 -32.82
N ARG A 18 -40.38 -16.27 -32.82
CA ARG A 18 -41.27 -16.99 -31.89
C ARG A 18 -40.70 -17.06 -30.47
N TYR A 19 -39.38 -17.15 -30.31
CA TYR A 19 -38.70 -17.27 -29.02
C TYR A 19 -37.58 -16.23 -28.86
N PRO A 20 -37.93 -14.93 -28.74
CA PRO A 20 -36.96 -13.84 -28.77
C PRO A 20 -35.91 -13.94 -27.65
N LEU A 21 -36.29 -14.40 -26.45
CA LEU A 21 -35.35 -14.59 -25.33
C LEU A 21 -34.28 -15.66 -25.64
N HIS A 22 -34.67 -16.77 -26.28
CA HIS A 22 -33.73 -17.83 -26.67
C HIS A 22 -32.78 -17.33 -27.77
N ALA A 23 -33.30 -16.59 -28.75
CA ALA A 23 -32.50 -15.98 -29.80
C ALA A 23 -31.48 -14.98 -29.25
N ILE A 24 -31.87 -14.13 -28.29
CA ILE A 24 -30.98 -13.19 -27.61
C ILE A 24 -29.88 -13.94 -26.85
N LEU A 25 -30.25 -14.97 -26.07
CA LEU A 25 -29.31 -15.76 -25.30
C LEU A 25 -28.29 -16.46 -26.21
N ILE A 26 -28.75 -17.16 -27.24
CA ILE A 26 -27.89 -17.88 -28.19
C ILE A 26 -26.97 -16.90 -28.93
N THR A 27 -27.50 -15.78 -29.42
CA THR A 27 -26.71 -14.74 -30.10
C THR A 27 -25.63 -14.18 -29.17
N THR A 28 -25.96 -13.96 -27.90
CA THR A 28 -25.00 -13.45 -26.90
C THR A 28 -23.92 -14.46 -26.58
N ILE A 29 -24.27 -15.75 -26.46
CA ILE A 29 -23.29 -16.83 -26.26
C ILE A 29 -22.36 -16.94 -27.47
N ILE A 30 -22.90 -16.93 -28.70
CA ILE A 30 -22.11 -16.96 -29.94
C ILE A 30 -21.18 -15.74 -30.00
N LEU A 31 -21.68 -14.55 -29.66
CA LEU A 31 -20.89 -13.32 -29.61
C LEU A 31 -19.71 -13.46 -28.63
N PHE A 32 -19.92 -13.98 -27.42
CA PHE A 32 -18.84 -14.17 -26.44
C PHE A 32 -17.82 -15.23 -26.86
N ILE A 33 -18.29 -16.35 -27.42
CA ILE A 33 -17.40 -17.42 -27.92
C ILE A 33 -16.56 -16.91 -29.09
N THR A 34 -17.19 -16.30 -30.10
CA THR A 34 -16.48 -15.74 -31.26
C THR A 34 -15.49 -14.66 -30.83
N THR A 35 -15.89 -13.76 -29.92
CA THR A 35 -14.97 -12.76 -29.34
C THR A 35 -13.76 -13.42 -28.70
N ARG A 36 -13.96 -14.46 -27.88
CA ARG A 36 -12.87 -15.19 -27.24
C ARG A 36 -11.93 -15.87 -28.24
N LEU A 37 -12.46 -16.40 -29.33
CA LEU A 37 -11.68 -17.10 -30.36
C LEU A 37 -10.87 -16.15 -31.23
N PHE A 38 -11.37 -14.95 -31.53
CA PHE A 38 -10.75 -14.04 -32.50
C PHE A 38 -9.97 -12.87 -31.89
N THR A 39 -10.02 -12.66 -30.57
CA THR A 39 -9.38 -11.47 -29.94
C THR A 39 -8.01 -11.72 -29.32
N GLY A 40 -7.61 -12.98 -29.12
CA GLY A 40 -6.27 -13.32 -28.63
C GLY A 40 -5.25 -13.26 -29.75
N SER A 41 -4.04 -12.78 -29.46
CA SER A 41 -2.92 -12.82 -30.40
C SER A 41 -1.68 -13.40 -29.76
N SER A 42 -0.99 -14.29 -30.47
CA SER A 42 0.33 -14.76 -30.09
C SER A 42 1.37 -13.66 -30.25
N SER A 43 2.54 -13.88 -29.65
CA SER A 43 3.72 -13.06 -29.91
C SER A 43 4.06 -13.10 -31.40
N SER A 44 4.31 -11.93 -32.01
CA SER A 44 4.71 -11.81 -33.42
C SER A 44 6.07 -11.13 -33.51
N SER A 45 7.05 -11.83 -34.07
CA SER A 45 8.39 -11.29 -34.26
C SER A 45 8.42 -10.24 -35.37
N ARG A 46 9.18 -9.18 -35.15
CA ARG A 46 9.46 -8.10 -36.10
C ARG A 46 10.82 -8.31 -36.77
N LYS A 47 11.03 -7.57 -37.86
CA LYS A 47 12.28 -7.60 -38.64
C LYS A 47 13.51 -7.16 -37.85
N ASP A 48 13.34 -6.36 -36.81
CA ASP A 48 14.41 -5.88 -35.91
C ASP A 48 14.73 -6.88 -34.77
N GLY A 49 14.19 -8.10 -34.83
CA GLY A 49 14.39 -9.17 -33.84
C GLY A 49 13.47 -9.08 -32.63
N SER A 50 12.62 -8.06 -32.53
CA SER A 50 11.76 -7.85 -31.35
C SER A 50 10.35 -8.46 -31.48
N SER A 51 9.89 -8.98 -30.36
CA SER A 51 8.57 -9.52 -30.01
C SER A 51 7.42 -8.50 -29.90
N THR A 52 6.19 -8.69 -30.38
CA THR A 52 5.04 -8.03 -29.72
C THR A 52 4.60 -8.86 -28.51
N PRO A 53 4.27 -8.26 -27.35
CA PRO A 53 3.70 -9.03 -26.25
C PRO A 53 2.42 -9.78 -26.67
N PRO A 54 2.17 -10.99 -26.15
CA PRO A 54 0.96 -11.74 -26.45
C PRO A 54 -0.25 -11.03 -25.84
N LEU A 55 -1.34 -10.93 -26.61
CA LEU A 55 -2.60 -10.40 -26.12
C LEU A 55 -3.48 -11.53 -25.61
N ALA A 56 -3.87 -11.45 -24.34
CA ALA A 56 -4.82 -12.38 -23.77
C ALA A 56 -6.19 -12.27 -24.50
N PRO A 57 -6.80 -13.39 -24.91
CA PRO A 57 -8.14 -13.34 -25.49
C PRO A 57 -9.17 -12.90 -24.44
N PHE A 58 -10.26 -12.24 -24.82
CA PHE A 58 -11.29 -11.80 -23.88
C PHE A 58 -12.69 -12.22 -24.29
N TRP A 59 -13.60 -12.29 -23.32
CA TRP A 59 -14.97 -12.77 -23.54
C TRP A 59 -15.96 -11.65 -23.87
N VAL A 60 -15.78 -10.48 -23.27
CA VAL A 60 -16.77 -9.41 -23.32
C VAL A 60 -16.34 -8.36 -24.35
N PRO A 61 -17.06 -8.23 -25.50
CA PRO A 61 -16.81 -7.16 -26.47
C PRO A 61 -16.86 -5.79 -25.79
N LEU A 62 -16.13 -4.82 -26.34
CA LEU A 62 -16.01 -3.44 -25.85
C LEU A 62 -15.35 -3.27 -24.47
N PHE A 63 -15.59 -4.17 -23.52
CA PHE A 63 -15.06 -4.11 -22.16
C PHE A 63 -13.72 -4.85 -22.00
N GLY A 64 -13.44 -5.83 -22.87
CA GLY A 64 -12.23 -6.63 -22.79
C GLY A 64 -12.16 -7.45 -21.51
N HIS A 65 -11.10 -7.24 -20.74
CA HIS A 65 -10.85 -7.91 -19.47
C HIS A 65 -11.40 -7.15 -18.25
N ALA A 66 -11.98 -5.96 -18.45
CA ALA A 66 -12.40 -5.07 -17.36
C ALA A 66 -13.28 -5.76 -16.31
N PRO A 67 -14.34 -6.55 -16.65
CA PRO A 67 -15.19 -7.17 -15.63
C PRO A 67 -14.42 -8.11 -14.70
N ARG A 68 -13.48 -8.90 -15.26
CA ARG A 68 -12.67 -9.84 -14.47
C ARG A 68 -11.63 -9.11 -13.62
N ILE A 69 -11.03 -8.06 -14.16
CA ILE A 69 -10.02 -7.26 -13.48
C ILE A 69 -10.64 -6.42 -12.35
N PHE A 70 -11.87 -5.94 -12.50
CA PHE A 70 -12.59 -5.19 -11.45
C PHE A 70 -12.93 -6.06 -10.23
N ILE A 71 -13.19 -7.35 -10.44
CA ILE A 71 -13.55 -8.28 -9.36
C ILE A 71 -12.32 -8.76 -8.61
N SER A 72 -11.24 -9.11 -9.32
CA SER A 72 -10.04 -9.72 -8.70
C SER A 72 -8.78 -9.35 -9.49
N PRO A 73 -8.28 -8.10 -9.38
CA PRO A 73 -7.19 -7.62 -10.23
C PRO A 73 -5.93 -8.47 -10.08
N ILE A 74 -5.42 -8.62 -8.86
CA ILE A 74 -4.18 -9.35 -8.58
C ILE A 74 -4.28 -10.83 -8.99
N SER A 75 -5.33 -11.54 -8.55
CA SER A 75 -5.52 -12.95 -8.90
C SER A 75 -5.79 -13.18 -10.40
N ALA A 76 -6.40 -12.21 -11.10
CA ALA A 76 -6.56 -12.28 -12.54
C ALA A 76 -5.22 -12.09 -13.27
N LEU A 77 -4.41 -11.11 -12.86
CA LEU A 77 -3.09 -10.84 -13.44
C LEU A 77 -2.11 -11.99 -13.18
N ALA A 78 -2.09 -12.57 -11.99
CA ALA A 78 -1.27 -13.75 -11.68
C ALA A 78 -1.60 -14.95 -12.59
N ARG A 79 -2.89 -15.13 -12.94
CA ARG A 79 -3.30 -16.16 -13.92
C ARG A 79 -2.80 -15.87 -15.33
N PHE A 80 -2.71 -14.60 -15.75
CA PHE A 80 -2.12 -14.25 -17.03
C PHE A 80 -0.61 -14.44 -17.03
N ARG A 81 0.09 -14.00 -15.97
CA ARG A 81 1.51 -14.26 -15.78
C ARG A 81 1.86 -15.75 -15.90
N ASN A 82 1.11 -16.62 -15.23
CA ASN A 82 1.35 -18.07 -15.30
C ASN A 82 1.13 -18.65 -16.71
N ARG A 83 0.24 -18.04 -17.51
CA ARG A 83 -0.02 -18.45 -18.90
C ARG A 83 1.01 -17.93 -19.89
N TYR A 84 1.52 -16.71 -19.66
CA TYR A 84 2.45 -16.01 -20.55
C TYR A 84 3.78 -15.85 -19.83
N SER A 85 4.60 -16.90 -19.90
CA SER A 85 5.80 -17.06 -19.08
C SER A 85 6.98 -16.16 -19.48
N GLN A 86 6.95 -15.58 -20.68
CA GLN A 86 8.01 -14.78 -21.30
C GLN A 86 8.28 -13.39 -20.68
N GLY A 87 7.78 -13.12 -19.47
CA GLY A 87 8.06 -11.87 -18.76
C GLY A 87 7.19 -10.67 -19.10
N VAL A 88 6.38 -10.74 -20.17
CA VAL A 88 5.42 -9.69 -20.54
C VAL A 88 4.16 -10.26 -21.19
N PHE A 89 3.02 -9.64 -20.92
CA PHE A 89 1.75 -9.91 -21.63
C PHE A 89 0.92 -8.64 -21.77
N SER A 90 -0.03 -8.63 -22.69
CA SER A 90 -0.99 -7.54 -22.84
C SER A 90 -2.41 -8.00 -22.56
N ILE A 91 -3.20 -7.10 -21.99
CA ILE A 91 -4.65 -7.24 -21.85
C ILE A 91 -5.33 -5.99 -22.41
N ARG A 92 -6.58 -6.16 -22.82
CA ARG A 92 -7.46 -5.05 -23.20
C ARG A 92 -8.36 -4.64 -22.04
N LEU A 93 -8.36 -3.37 -21.67
CA LEU A 93 -9.31 -2.77 -20.72
C LEU A 93 -10.09 -1.70 -21.48
N PHE A 94 -11.38 -1.94 -21.71
CA PHE A 94 -12.18 -1.11 -22.61
C PHE A 94 -11.52 -0.95 -24.00
N GLN A 95 -11.24 0.29 -24.41
CA GLN A 95 -10.60 0.61 -25.68
C GLN A 95 -9.07 0.65 -25.60
N SER A 96 -8.48 0.69 -24.40
CA SER A 96 -7.02 0.78 -24.21
C SER A 96 -6.36 -0.59 -24.07
N SER A 97 -5.12 -0.67 -24.56
CA SER A 97 -4.22 -1.81 -24.36
C SER A 97 -3.31 -1.54 -23.17
N HIS A 98 -3.13 -2.55 -22.33
CA HIS A 98 -2.33 -2.51 -21.12
C HIS A 98 -1.34 -3.68 -21.13
N SER A 99 -0.06 -3.38 -21.20
CA SER A 99 1.03 -4.36 -21.14
C SER A 99 1.55 -4.46 -19.71
N PHE A 100 1.68 -5.68 -19.20
CA PHE A 100 2.19 -6.00 -17.87
C PHE A 100 3.55 -6.65 -18.01
N VAL A 101 4.58 -5.98 -17.51
CA VAL A 101 5.97 -6.41 -17.52
C VAL A 101 6.32 -6.87 -16.10
N PHE A 102 6.76 -8.12 -15.97
CA PHE A 102 7.02 -8.73 -14.66
C PHE A 102 8.36 -9.45 -14.58
N ARG A 103 9.12 -9.57 -15.68
CA ARG A 103 10.53 -9.98 -15.62
C ARG A 103 11.38 -8.80 -15.12
N PRO A 104 12.24 -8.96 -14.10
CA PRO A 104 12.95 -7.84 -13.47
C PRO A 104 13.79 -6.98 -14.42
N SER A 105 14.54 -7.59 -15.34
CA SER A 105 15.35 -6.91 -16.36
C SER A 105 14.52 -6.01 -17.28
N LEU A 106 13.42 -6.55 -17.83
CA LEU A 106 12.48 -5.79 -18.67
C LEU A 106 11.76 -4.69 -17.89
N ALA A 107 11.40 -4.97 -16.64
CA ALA A 107 10.76 -3.99 -15.76
C ALA A 107 11.70 -2.82 -15.47
N ALA A 108 12.95 -3.08 -15.09
CA ALA A 108 13.97 -2.05 -14.89
C ALA A 108 14.17 -1.21 -16.16
N SER A 109 14.31 -1.85 -17.32
CA SER A 109 14.45 -1.18 -18.62
C SER A 109 13.27 -0.25 -18.94
N LEU A 110 12.04 -0.63 -18.56
CA LEU A 110 10.85 0.21 -18.73
C LEU A 110 10.86 1.41 -17.77
N LEU A 111 11.26 1.20 -16.53
CA LEU A 111 11.23 2.21 -15.46
C LEU A 111 12.33 3.28 -15.63
N GLU A 112 13.44 2.92 -16.29
CA GLU A 112 14.54 3.82 -16.65
C GLU A 112 14.25 4.68 -17.89
N GLN A 113 13.16 4.41 -18.62
CA GLN A 113 12.79 5.21 -19.78
C GLN A 113 12.52 6.67 -19.37
N PRO A 114 12.93 7.66 -20.19
CA PRO A 114 12.65 9.06 -19.89
C PRO A 114 11.15 9.36 -19.98
N GLU A 115 10.70 10.36 -19.21
CA GLU A 115 9.28 10.79 -19.16
C GLU A 115 8.73 11.29 -20.51
N SER A 116 9.61 11.67 -21.44
CA SER A 116 9.25 12.00 -22.82
C SER A 116 8.79 10.78 -23.62
N ILE A 117 9.23 9.57 -23.25
CA ILE A 117 8.93 8.30 -23.91
C ILE A 117 7.89 7.50 -23.11
N ALA A 118 8.18 7.22 -21.83
CA ALA A 118 7.31 6.46 -20.93
C ALA A 118 6.88 7.37 -19.77
N ASN A 119 5.72 7.99 -19.91
CA ASN A 119 5.33 9.11 -19.06
C ASN A 119 4.55 8.63 -17.82
N LYS A 120 5.12 8.80 -16.62
CA LYS A 120 4.45 8.49 -15.35
C LYS A 120 3.48 9.60 -14.92
N GLU A 121 3.82 10.86 -15.21
CA GLU A 121 3.02 12.02 -14.80
C GLU A 121 1.62 12.04 -15.43
N TYR A 122 1.50 11.52 -16.65
CA TYR A 122 0.21 11.31 -17.32
C TYR A 122 -0.70 10.39 -16.49
N VAL A 123 -0.12 9.33 -15.91
CA VAL A 123 -0.86 8.40 -15.06
C VAL A 123 -1.15 9.05 -13.71
N ALA A 124 -0.17 9.72 -13.09
CA ALA A 124 -0.36 10.42 -11.82
C ALA A 124 -1.49 11.46 -11.90
N ARG A 125 -1.47 12.30 -12.94
CA ARG A 125 -2.52 13.28 -13.25
C ARG A 125 -3.91 12.64 -13.39
N ARG A 126 -3.99 11.46 -14.02
CA ARG A 126 -5.25 10.71 -14.12
C ARG A 126 -5.72 10.22 -12.75
N ILE A 127 -4.81 9.68 -11.94
CA ILE A 127 -5.10 9.21 -10.57
C ILE A 127 -5.56 10.35 -9.66
N MET A 128 -4.97 11.54 -9.78
CA MET A 128 -5.43 12.72 -9.05
C MET A 128 -6.90 13.04 -9.33
N VAL A 129 -7.34 12.89 -10.58
CA VAL A 129 -8.75 13.07 -10.95
C VAL A 129 -9.63 11.91 -10.47
N THR A 130 -9.21 10.66 -10.68
CA THR A 130 -10.07 9.49 -10.44
C THR A 130 -10.14 9.07 -8.99
N ASN A 131 -9.02 9.17 -8.26
CA ASN A 131 -8.83 8.64 -6.91
C ASN A 131 -8.77 9.73 -5.85
N PHE A 132 -8.23 10.91 -6.16
CA PHE A 132 -8.10 11.99 -5.19
C PHE A 132 -9.09 13.14 -5.41
N GLY A 133 -9.99 12.98 -6.38
CA GLY A 133 -11.16 13.85 -6.56
C GLY A 133 -10.82 15.23 -7.12
N LEU A 134 -9.63 15.41 -7.70
CA LEU A 134 -9.26 16.64 -8.40
C LEU A 134 -10.23 16.87 -9.57
N SER A 135 -10.83 18.06 -9.64
CA SER A 135 -11.72 18.38 -10.74
C SER A 135 -10.93 18.63 -12.03
N LYS A 136 -11.53 18.31 -13.17
CA LYS A 136 -10.92 18.59 -14.49
C LYS A 136 -10.65 20.09 -14.71
N LYS A 137 -11.45 20.97 -14.10
CA LYS A 137 -11.28 22.43 -14.20
C LYS A 137 -10.00 22.91 -13.51
N ASP A 138 -9.55 22.20 -12.47
CA ASP A 138 -8.42 22.59 -11.63
C ASP A 138 -7.11 21.93 -12.09
N LEU A 139 -7.14 21.17 -13.20
CA LEU A 139 -5.98 20.47 -13.72
C LEU A 139 -4.85 21.40 -14.14
N ALA A 140 -5.15 22.60 -14.65
CA ALA A 140 -4.12 23.56 -15.02
C ALA A 140 -3.31 24.03 -13.79
N ALA A 141 -4.00 24.35 -12.70
CA ALA A 141 -3.37 24.74 -11.44
C ALA A 141 -2.58 23.57 -10.82
N TYR A 142 -3.08 22.35 -10.92
CA TYR A 142 -2.32 21.15 -10.55
C TYR A 142 -1.05 21.01 -11.39
N ASP A 143 -1.16 21.10 -12.73
CA ASP A 143 -0.05 20.89 -13.66
C ASP A 143 1.08 21.93 -13.43
N GLU A 144 0.74 23.15 -13.00
CA GLU A 144 1.70 24.23 -12.68
C GLU A 144 2.48 23.96 -11.37
N ALA A 145 1.82 23.43 -10.34
CA ALA A 145 2.43 23.24 -9.02
C ALA A 145 3.00 21.82 -8.79
N ALA A 146 2.52 20.80 -9.50
CA ALA A 146 2.79 19.39 -9.18
C ALA A 146 4.28 19.05 -9.09
N ALA A 147 5.11 19.57 -10.00
CA ALA A 147 6.54 19.30 -9.99
C ALA A 147 7.23 19.81 -8.71
N GLU A 148 6.90 21.02 -8.27
CA GLU A 148 7.47 21.63 -7.05
C GLU A 148 6.94 20.92 -5.80
N VAL A 149 5.64 20.60 -5.77
CA VAL A 149 5.03 19.81 -4.68
C VAL A 149 5.69 18.44 -4.55
N HIS A 150 5.87 17.72 -5.66
CA HIS A 150 6.53 16.40 -5.67
C HIS A 150 7.99 16.50 -5.24
N GLN A 151 8.71 17.53 -5.67
CA GLN A 151 10.10 17.74 -5.29
C GLN A 151 10.26 17.98 -3.79
N VAL A 152 9.49 18.93 -3.22
CA VAL A 152 9.47 19.19 -1.77
C VAL A 152 9.13 17.90 -1.01
N THR A 153 8.15 17.15 -1.48
CA THR A 153 7.75 15.91 -0.81
C THR A 153 8.85 14.86 -0.84
N LYS A 154 9.55 14.72 -1.96
CA LYS A 154 10.67 13.79 -2.10
C LYS A 154 11.81 14.13 -1.13
N GLU A 155 12.12 15.42 -0.93
CA GLU A 155 13.17 15.87 -0.02
C GLU A 155 12.94 15.42 1.42
N TYR A 156 11.68 15.45 1.88
CA TYR A 156 11.31 15.02 3.22
C TYR A 156 11.02 13.52 3.37
N LEU A 157 10.51 12.83 2.34
CA LEU A 157 10.15 11.42 2.46
C LEU A 157 11.28 10.45 2.07
N SER A 158 12.22 10.88 1.23
CA SER A 158 13.30 10.04 0.72
C SER A 158 14.63 10.79 0.50
N GLY A 159 14.71 12.05 0.90
CA GLY A 159 15.85 12.93 0.65
C GLY A 159 16.56 13.41 1.91
N SER A 160 17.21 14.56 1.80
CA SER A 160 18.07 15.13 2.84
C SER A 160 17.35 15.56 4.12
N ARG A 161 16.01 15.67 4.10
CA ARG A 161 15.20 16.10 5.25
C ARG A 161 14.46 14.94 5.94
N LEU A 162 14.72 13.71 5.53
CA LEU A 162 14.04 12.52 6.06
C LEU A 162 14.25 12.31 7.56
N ASP A 163 15.42 12.71 8.08
CA ASP A 163 15.73 12.60 9.50
C ASP A 163 14.78 13.43 10.39
N ASP A 164 14.32 14.58 9.90
CA ASP A 164 13.41 15.46 10.66
C ASP A 164 12.05 14.78 10.89
N LEU A 165 11.48 14.16 9.85
CA LEU A 165 10.24 13.38 9.97
C LEU A 165 10.43 12.10 10.79
N SER A 166 11.61 11.48 10.69
CA SER A 166 11.92 10.26 11.45
C SER A 166 11.99 10.57 12.95
N LYS A 167 12.59 11.70 13.33
CA LYS A 167 12.62 12.19 14.72
C LYS A 167 11.23 12.58 15.25
N ALA A 168 10.41 13.22 14.43
CA ALA A 168 9.01 13.50 14.80
C ALA A 168 8.26 12.20 15.07
N THR A 169 8.37 11.23 14.17
CA THR A 169 7.74 9.91 14.32
C THR A 169 8.25 9.17 15.57
N LEU A 170 9.53 9.30 15.92
CA LEU A 170 10.08 8.68 17.13
C LEU A 170 9.47 9.26 18.39
N ARG A 171 9.31 10.60 18.45
CA ARG A 171 8.67 11.27 19.59
C ARG A 171 7.22 10.81 19.74
N ASP A 172 6.46 10.83 18.66
CA ASP A 172 5.05 10.40 18.70
C ASP A 172 4.92 8.91 19.05
N LEU A 173 5.87 8.07 18.61
CA LEU A 173 5.92 6.67 18.99
C LEU A 173 6.26 6.49 20.48
N ASP A 174 7.22 7.24 21.02
CA ASP A 174 7.55 7.22 22.46
C ASP A 174 6.33 7.58 23.32
N ASP A 175 5.63 8.66 22.94
CA ASP A 175 4.45 9.15 23.66
C ASP A 175 3.27 8.17 23.66
N ASN A 176 3.18 7.25 22.69
CA ASN A 176 2.01 6.40 22.49
C ASN A 176 2.29 4.89 22.55
N ALA A 177 3.55 4.44 22.51
CA ALA A 177 3.88 3.02 22.37
C ALA A 177 3.40 2.16 23.54
N ALA A 178 3.48 2.67 24.77
CA ALA A 178 2.99 1.99 25.97
C ALA A 178 1.47 1.87 26.05
N ASP A 179 0.76 2.71 25.29
CA ASP A 179 -0.71 2.72 25.20
C ASP A 179 -1.24 2.04 23.93
N ALA A 180 -0.34 1.48 23.10
CA ALA A 180 -0.74 0.60 22.00
C ALA A 180 -1.70 -0.50 22.50
N ILE A 181 -1.43 -1.02 23.70
CA ILE A 181 -2.34 -1.88 24.47
C ILE A 181 -2.33 -1.42 25.93
N SER A 182 -3.42 -0.77 26.36
CA SER A 182 -3.56 -0.15 27.68
C SER A 182 -3.82 -1.19 28.78
N PHE A 183 -4.41 -2.34 28.40
CA PHE A 183 -4.96 -3.34 29.31
C PHE A 183 -6.10 -2.82 30.21
N ASN A 184 -6.84 -1.80 29.77
CA ASN A 184 -8.03 -1.33 30.47
C ASN A 184 -9.23 -2.23 30.16
N GLY A 185 -9.87 -2.76 31.21
CA GLY A 185 -11.05 -3.62 31.09
C GLY A 185 -12.35 -2.87 30.77
N TYR A 186 -12.36 -1.55 30.99
CA TYR A 186 -13.52 -0.70 30.72
C TYR A 186 -13.38 -0.01 29.37
N PRO A 187 -14.32 -0.18 28.43
CA PRO A 187 -14.27 0.45 27.10
C PRO A 187 -14.17 1.98 27.11
N THR A 188 -14.63 2.63 28.19
CA THR A 188 -14.53 4.10 28.37
C THR A 188 -13.10 4.59 28.55
N ASP A 189 -12.24 3.75 29.13
CA ASP A 189 -10.84 4.08 29.44
C ASP A 189 -9.87 3.45 28.43
N GLN A 190 -10.40 2.71 27.46
CA GLN A 190 -9.63 2.17 26.35
C GLN A 190 -9.24 3.26 25.36
N MET A 191 -8.12 3.04 24.68
CA MET A 191 -7.75 3.86 23.54
C MET A 191 -8.71 3.64 22.37
N GLU A 192 -8.80 4.59 21.45
CA GLU A 192 -9.72 4.50 20.31
C GLU A 192 -9.46 3.25 19.45
N TRP A 193 -8.19 2.93 19.19
CA TRP A 193 -7.80 1.73 18.43
C TRP A 193 -8.15 0.43 19.15
N GLU A 194 -8.16 0.40 20.49
CA GLU A 194 -8.58 -0.76 21.28
C GLU A 194 -10.09 -1.00 21.12
N ARG A 195 -10.89 0.07 21.13
CA ARG A 195 -12.34 -0.02 20.87
C ARG A 195 -12.64 -0.54 19.48
N HIS A 196 -11.95 -0.05 18.45
CA HIS A 196 -12.12 -0.55 17.08
C HIS A 196 -11.70 -2.02 16.94
N ALA A 197 -10.70 -2.45 17.71
CA ALA A 197 -10.21 -3.83 17.72
C ALA A 197 -11.05 -4.81 18.56
N ASN A 198 -12.14 -4.36 19.18
CA ASN A 198 -12.94 -5.15 20.13
C ASN A 198 -12.05 -5.78 21.23
N ALA A 199 -11.23 -4.94 21.86
CA ALA A 199 -10.31 -5.34 22.92
C ALA A 199 -11.06 -5.72 24.21
N GLU A 200 -10.77 -6.91 24.73
CA GLU A 200 -11.40 -7.51 25.91
C GLU A 200 -10.33 -8.00 26.88
N LEU A 201 -10.33 -7.48 28.11
CA LEU A 201 -9.44 -7.96 29.16
C LEU A 201 -9.90 -9.34 29.63
N LEU A 202 -8.98 -10.30 29.69
CA LEU A 202 -9.28 -11.65 30.17
C LEU A 202 -9.02 -11.72 31.68
N GLU A 203 -10.10 -11.84 32.46
CA GLU A 203 -10.03 -11.87 33.94
C GLU A 203 -9.55 -13.21 34.49
N ASP A 204 -9.75 -14.31 33.74
CA ASP A 204 -9.46 -15.68 34.20
C ASP A 204 -7.98 -16.11 34.04
N LYS A 205 -7.08 -15.16 33.76
CA LYS A 205 -5.65 -15.42 33.52
C LYS A 205 -4.79 -14.86 34.65
N GLU A 206 -3.79 -15.62 35.09
CA GLU A 206 -2.82 -15.15 36.11
C GLU A 206 -2.04 -13.92 35.63
N GLU A 207 -1.68 -13.87 34.36
CA GLU A 207 -1.05 -12.72 33.71
C GLU A 207 -2.12 -11.83 33.04
N LYS A 208 -1.99 -10.51 33.21
CA LYS A 208 -2.92 -9.53 32.62
C LYS A 208 -2.89 -9.64 31.10
N THR A 209 -3.93 -10.26 30.53
CA THR A 209 -3.99 -10.60 29.10
C THR A 209 -5.13 -9.87 28.42
N MET A 210 -4.86 -9.27 27.26
CA MET A 210 -5.85 -8.58 26.44
C MET A 210 -6.13 -9.37 25.16
N ALA A 211 -7.39 -9.72 24.90
CA ALA A 211 -7.82 -10.32 23.64
C ALA A 211 -8.29 -9.24 22.67
N LEU A 212 -7.79 -9.22 21.44
CA LEU A 212 -8.07 -8.13 20.47
C LEU A 212 -7.94 -8.60 19.03
N ASP A 213 -8.60 -7.91 18.08
CA ASP A 213 -8.32 -8.05 16.65
C ASP A 213 -7.00 -7.31 16.32
N PHE A 214 -5.94 -8.08 16.13
CA PHE A 214 -4.58 -7.55 16.02
C PHE A 214 -4.40 -6.62 14.83
N PHE A 215 -4.93 -7.00 13.67
CA PHE A 215 -4.76 -6.17 12.49
C PHE A 215 -5.57 -4.87 12.60
N GLU A 216 -6.79 -4.89 13.15
CA GLU A 216 -7.58 -3.66 13.31
C GLU A 216 -6.97 -2.71 14.35
N LEU A 217 -6.42 -3.26 15.45
CA LEU A 217 -5.67 -2.50 16.46
C LEU A 217 -4.47 -1.79 15.82
N MET A 218 -3.56 -2.56 15.24
CA MET A 218 -2.33 -2.03 14.65
C MET A 218 -2.65 -1.04 13.53
N LYS A 219 -3.70 -1.33 12.75
CA LYS A 219 -4.13 -0.49 11.64
C LYS A 219 -4.50 0.92 12.07
N THR A 220 -5.26 1.06 13.15
CA THR A 220 -5.65 2.37 13.67
C THR A 220 -4.53 3.02 14.47
N PHE A 221 -3.83 2.23 15.32
CA PHE A 221 -2.71 2.72 16.13
C PHE A 221 -1.60 3.34 15.27
N ILE A 222 -1.11 2.61 14.27
CA ILE A 222 -0.02 3.06 13.39
C ILE A 222 -0.47 4.23 12.53
N ALA A 223 -1.66 4.16 11.93
CA ALA A 223 -2.14 5.22 11.06
C ALA A 223 -2.28 6.54 11.85
N ARG A 224 -2.80 6.49 13.08
CA ARG A 224 -2.91 7.65 13.97
C ARG A 224 -1.54 8.20 14.33
N THR A 225 -0.69 7.39 14.97
CA THR A 225 0.61 7.84 15.50
C THR A 225 1.58 8.29 14.41
N ALA A 226 1.62 7.61 13.26
CA ALA A 226 2.46 8.02 12.13
C ALA A 226 1.93 9.25 11.37
N THR A 227 0.64 9.58 11.50
CA THR A 227 0.07 10.78 10.87
C THR A 227 0.36 12.05 11.67
N ILE A 228 0.47 11.94 13.00
CA ILE A 228 0.87 13.07 13.88
C ILE A 228 2.19 13.66 13.38
N SER A 229 3.17 12.81 13.06
CA SER A 229 4.49 13.26 12.62
C SER A 229 4.50 14.00 11.28
N VAL A 230 3.40 13.95 10.52
CA VAL A 230 3.23 14.62 9.23
C VAL A 230 2.27 15.80 9.35
N PHE A 231 1.04 15.59 9.83
CA PHE A 231 -0.04 16.58 9.84
C PHE A 231 -0.26 17.25 11.20
N GLY A 232 0.47 16.86 12.24
CA GLY A 232 0.31 17.37 13.60
C GLY A 232 -0.80 16.68 14.40
N THR A 233 -0.83 16.98 15.70
CA THR A 233 -1.73 16.33 16.68
C THR A 233 -3.20 16.62 16.40
N ASP A 234 -3.57 17.89 16.24
CA ASP A 234 -4.98 18.29 16.03
C ASP A 234 -5.63 17.56 14.85
N PHE A 235 -4.87 17.29 13.78
CA PHE A 235 -5.41 16.66 12.58
C PHE A 235 -6.01 15.28 12.86
N VAL A 236 -5.38 14.50 13.75
CA VAL A 236 -5.88 13.17 14.10
C VAL A 236 -6.89 13.18 15.25
N GLU A 237 -6.92 14.24 16.07
CA GLU A 237 -7.83 14.37 17.20
C GLU A 237 -9.18 14.99 16.82
N VAL A 238 -9.18 15.95 15.89
CA VAL A 238 -10.39 16.61 15.41
C VAL A 238 -11.29 15.65 14.60
N TYR A 239 -10.70 14.66 13.94
CA TYR A 239 -11.40 13.73 13.04
C TYR A 239 -11.19 12.26 13.45
N PRO A 240 -11.81 11.78 14.54
CA PRO A 240 -11.65 10.39 14.99
C PRO A 240 -12.15 9.37 13.94
N ASP A 241 -13.11 9.75 13.07
CA ASP A 241 -13.65 8.90 12.01
C ASP A 241 -12.84 8.92 10.69
N ILE A 242 -11.65 9.53 10.68
CA ILE A 242 -10.81 9.61 9.47
C ILE A 242 -10.35 8.22 8.99
N TRP A 243 -10.01 7.31 9.91
CA TRP A 243 -9.45 5.99 9.57
C TRP A 243 -10.44 5.08 8.85
N PRO A 244 -11.68 4.89 9.35
CA PRO A 244 -12.71 4.15 8.60
C PRO A 244 -12.89 4.66 7.16
N HIS A 245 -12.87 5.98 6.95
CA HIS A 245 -12.96 6.57 5.62
C HIS A 245 -11.72 6.27 4.76
N LEU A 246 -10.52 6.39 5.33
CA LEU A 246 -9.27 6.06 4.64
C LEU A 246 -9.26 4.60 4.16
N TRP A 247 -9.74 3.66 4.99
CA TRP A 247 -9.77 2.23 4.66
C TRP A 247 -10.81 1.89 3.60
N VAL A 248 -12.03 2.41 3.71
CA VAL A 248 -13.07 2.24 2.68
C VAL A 248 -12.61 2.81 1.34
N PHE A 249 -11.90 3.94 1.35
CA PHE A 249 -11.28 4.51 0.17
C PHE A 249 -10.19 3.59 -0.42
N ASN A 250 -9.26 3.14 0.43
CA ASN A 250 -8.13 2.29 0.04
C ASN A 250 -8.59 0.97 -0.60
N ASP A 251 -9.57 0.30 -0.01
CA ASP A 251 -10.04 -1.02 -0.45
C ASP A 251 -10.59 -1.00 -1.89
N ALA A 252 -11.13 0.14 -2.34
CA ALA A 252 -11.63 0.31 -3.70
C ALA A 252 -10.71 1.14 -4.61
N PHE A 253 -9.45 1.40 -4.21
CA PHE A 253 -8.54 2.27 -4.96
C PHE A 253 -8.38 1.83 -6.43
N HIS A 254 -8.23 0.51 -6.68
CA HIS A 254 -8.16 -0.05 -8.03
C HIS A 254 -9.42 0.23 -8.86
N SER A 255 -10.60 0.10 -8.24
CA SER A 255 -11.88 0.36 -8.89
C SER A 255 -11.99 1.82 -9.34
N LEU A 256 -11.56 2.74 -8.47
CA LEU A 256 -11.53 4.17 -8.78
C LEU A 256 -10.52 4.46 -9.91
N ALA A 257 -9.30 3.93 -9.83
CA ALA A 257 -8.24 4.14 -10.82
C ALA A 257 -8.63 3.65 -12.22
N MET A 258 -9.35 2.53 -12.30
CA MET A 258 -9.85 2.00 -13.56
C MET A 258 -11.08 2.75 -14.09
N GLY A 259 -11.61 3.71 -13.34
CA GLY A 259 -12.73 4.55 -13.76
C GLY A 259 -14.05 3.79 -13.81
N VAL A 260 -14.29 2.88 -12.85
CA VAL A 260 -15.59 2.16 -12.75
C VAL A 260 -16.75 3.18 -12.79
N PRO A 261 -17.67 3.06 -13.77
CA PRO A 261 -18.76 4.01 -13.94
C PRO A 261 -19.71 4.04 -12.75
N LEU A 262 -20.37 5.19 -12.54
CA LEU A 262 -21.31 5.36 -11.41
C LEU A 262 -22.53 4.43 -11.48
N TRP A 263 -22.97 4.05 -12.67
CA TRP A 263 -24.11 3.13 -12.86
C TRP A 263 -23.73 1.65 -12.62
N ALA A 264 -22.44 1.32 -12.52
CA ALA A 264 -22.02 -0.06 -12.37
C ALA A 264 -22.37 -0.59 -10.96
N PRO A 265 -22.81 -1.86 -10.83
CA PRO A 265 -23.32 -2.42 -9.57
C PRO A 265 -22.18 -2.83 -8.61
N PHE A 266 -21.23 -1.93 -8.36
CA PHE A 266 -20.09 -2.13 -7.47
C PHE A 266 -20.21 -1.21 -6.26
N PRO A 267 -20.89 -1.65 -5.18
CA PRO A 267 -21.16 -0.81 -4.01
C PRO A 267 -19.88 -0.35 -3.30
N SER A 268 -18.80 -1.14 -3.34
CA SER A 268 -17.49 -0.74 -2.82
C SER A 268 -16.97 0.54 -3.48
N SER A 269 -17.09 0.65 -4.81
CA SER A 269 -16.66 1.84 -5.54
C SER A 269 -17.47 3.08 -5.17
N GLN A 270 -18.77 2.93 -4.89
CA GLN A 270 -19.62 4.05 -4.47
C GLN A 270 -19.27 4.50 -3.05
N ARG A 271 -19.12 3.55 -2.13
CA ARG A 271 -18.70 3.84 -0.75
C ARG A 271 -17.35 4.55 -0.71
N ALA A 272 -16.40 4.13 -1.55
CA ALA A 272 -15.10 4.79 -1.64
C ALA A 272 -15.17 6.24 -2.15
N ARG A 273 -16.09 6.57 -3.07
CA ARG A 273 -16.31 7.97 -3.50
C ARG A 273 -16.88 8.82 -2.38
N ILE A 274 -17.80 8.27 -1.59
CA ILE A 274 -18.37 8.95 -0.42
C ILE A 274 -17.29 9.17 0.65
N ALA A 275 -16.50 8.14 0.95
CA ALA A 275 -15.39 8.22 1.89
C ALA A 275 -14.34 9.26 1.44
N LEU A 276 -13.96 9.25 0.16
CA LEU A 276 -13.07 10.27 -0.41
C LEU A 276 -13.66 11.68 -0.26
N SER A 277 -14.96 11.86 -0.46
CA SER A 277 -15.62 13.17 -0.26
C SER A 277 -15.52 13.64 1.20
N ARG A 278 -15.58 12.73 2.17
CA ARG A 278 -15.38 13.04 3.59
C ARG A 278 -13.93 13.42 3.88
N LEU A 279 -12.96 12.62 3.44
CA LEU A 279 -11.52 12.92 3.59
C LEU A 279 -11.15 14.29 3.01
N ARG A 280 -11.67 14.63 1.82
CA ARG A 280 -11.44 15.94 1.20
C ARG A 280 -12.09 17.08 1.99
N THR A 281 -13.20 16.82 2.68
CA THR A 281 -13.84 17.84 3.54
C THR A 281 -12.98 18.14 4.75
N PHE A 282 -12.49 17.09 5.43
CA PHE A 282 -11.56 17.24 6.55
C PHE A 282 -10.30 17.98 6.14
N MET A 283 -9.74 17.64 4.98
CA MET A 283 -8.51 18.26 4.48
C MET A 283 -8.71 19.74 4.07
N ARG A 284 -9.89 20.10 3.51
CA ARG A 284 -10.20 21.51 3.24
C ARG A 284 -10.27 22.34 4.53
N GLU A 285 -11.00 21.85 5.52
CA GLU A 285 -11.11 22.54 6.81
C GLU A 285 -9.74 22.65 7.49
N TYR A 286 -8.91 21.59 7.45
CA TYR A 286 -7.53 21.64 7.93
C TYR A 286 -6.73 22.75 7.23
N HIS A 287 -6.81 22.86 5.90
CA HIS A 287 -6.10 23.90 5.16
C HIS A 287 -6.60 25.31 5.46
N ASP A 288 -7.91 25.51 5.57
CA ASP A 288 -8.50 26.81 5.86
C ASP A 288 -8.03 27.32 7.24
N GLU A 289 -7.95 26.43 8.23
CA GLU A 289 -7.53 26.75 9.60
C GLU A 289 -6.01 26.88 9.72
N LEU A 290 -5.25 26.05 9.00
CA LEU A 290 -3.80 26.22 8.86
C LEU A 290 -3.45 27.56 8.21
N ASP A 291 -4.25 28.01 7.24
CA ASP A 291 -4.00 29.29 6.58
C ASP A 291 -4.17 30.47 7.54
N LYS A 292 -5.17 30.43 8.44
CA LYS A 292 -5.34 31.42 9.53
C LYS A 292 -4.13 31.43 10.45
N PHE A 293 -3.73 30.26 10.96
CA PHE A 293 -2.58 30.11 11.83
C PHE A 293 -1.30 30.71 11.23
N LEU A 294 -1.00 30.35 9.98
CA LEU A 294 0.18 30.85 9.27
C LEU A 294 0.09 32.33 8.88
N SER A 295 -1.10 32.95 8.96
CA SER A 295 -1.31 34.39 8.74
C SER A 295 -1.33 35.18 10.05
N GLY A 296 -1.13 34.52 11.20
CA GLY A 296 -1.17 35.13 12.52
C GLY A 296 -2.59 35.38 13.06
N GLU A 297 -3.61 34.80 12.41
CA GLU A 297 -4.99 34.79 12.90
C GLU A 297 -5.20 33.60 13.85
N GLU A 298 -6.10 33.75 14.82
CA GLU A 298 -6.49 32.66 15.72
C GLU A 298 -7.30 31.60 14.96
N PRO A 299 -6.83 30.34 14.90
CA PRO A 299 -7.62 29.24 14.37
C PRO A 299 -8.82 28.92 15.24
N GLY A 300 -9.76 28.14 14.70
CA GLY A 300 -10.92 27.66 15.44
C GLY A 300 -10.51 26.91 16.72
N MET A 301 -11.39 26.93 17.75
CA MET A 301 -11.12 26.39 19.09
C MET A 301 -10.62 24.92 19.11
N LYS A 302 -10.92 24.14 18.07
CA LYS A 302 -10.49 22.75 17.94
C LYS A 302 -9.09 22.56 17.35
N TRP A 303 -8.43 23.66 16.97
CA TRP A 303 -7.12 23.69 16.32
C TRP A 303 -6.13 24.51 17.16
N GLN A 304 -5.63 23.95 18.25
CA GLN A 304 -4.76 24.66 19.21
C GLN A 304 -3.28 24.30 19.06
N ASP A 305 -2.98 23.15 18.46
CA ASP A 305 -1.65 22.55 18.40
C ASP A 305 -1.06 22.52 16.98
N PHE A 306 -1.43 23.47 16.09
CA PHE A 306 -0.80 23.62 14.77
C PHE A 306 0.72 23.86 14.80
N HIS A 307 1.30 24.16 15.96
CA HIS A 307 2.74 24.22 16.11
C HIS A 307 3.41 22.84 15.91
N THR A 308 2.68 21.74 16.11
CA THR A 308 3.15 20.35 15.94
C THR A 308 3.24 19.88 14.48
N ILE A 309 2.70 20.64 13.51
CA ILE A 309 2.70 20.24 12.10
C ILE A 309 4.12 20.11 11.56
N SER A 310 4.33 19.13 10.68
CA SER A 310 5.67 18.84 10.18
C SER A 310 6.23 19.93 9.26
N PRO A 311 7.57 20.05 9.17
CA PRO A 311 8.22 20.87 8.15
C PRO A 311 7.80 20.52 6.71
N LEU A 312 7.45 19.25 6.44
CA LEU A 312 6.94 18.82 5.13
C LEU A 312 5.62 19.51 4.78
N VAL A 313 4.63 19.48 5.68
CA VAL A 313 3.32 20.09 5.41
C VAL A 313 3.44 21.62 5.35
N ARG A 314 4.31 22.23 6.17
CA ARG A 314 4.64 23.67 6.06
C ARG A 314 5.20 24.02 4.69
N ALA A 315 6.23 23.31 4.24
CA ALA A 315 6.85 23.55 2.94
C ALA A 315 5.88 23.33 1.77
N ARG A 316 5.03 22.30 1.84
CA ARG A 316 3.97 22.09 0.83
C ARG A 316 2.96 23.25 0.82
N THR A 317 2.59 23.75 1.99
CA THR A 317 1.66 24.88 2.12
C THR A 317 2.24 26.17 1.54
N GLU A 318 3.55 26.41 1.69
CA GLU A 318 4.22 27.52 1.02
C GLU A 318 4.14 27.43 -0.50
N VAL A 319 4.37 26.24 -1.06
CA VAL A 319 4.19 25.99 -2.51
C VAL A 319 2.74 26.23 -2.92
N TYR A 320 1.77 25.78 -2.13
CA TYR A 320 0.35 26.01 -2.43
C TYR A 320 -0.03 27.48 -2.48
N ARG A 321 0.51 28.28 -1.54
CA ARG A 321 0.32 29.73 -1.49
C ARG A 321 0.99 30.43 -2.67
N LYS A 322 2.23 30.05 -2.99
CA LYS A 322 3.01 30.57 -4.12
C LYS A 322 2.25 30.42 -5.45
N HIS A 323 1.61 29.28 -5.67
CA HIS A 323 0.83 28.98 -6.88
C HIS A 323 -0.64 29.38 -6.78
N GLY A 324 -1.08 30.02 -5.68
CA GLY A 324 -2.47 30.43 -5.50
C GLY A 324 -3.48 29.28 -5.57
N LEU A 325 -3.09 28.06 -5.16
CA LEU A 325 -3.94 26.89 -5.31
C LEU A 325 -5.20 27.01 -4.44
N SER A 326 -6.35 26.61 -4.99
CA SER A 326 -7.60 26.56 -4.24
C SER A 326 -7.57 25.45 -3.17
N SER A 327 -8.40 25.58 -2.13
CA SER A 327 -8.51 24.56 -1.07
C SER A 327 -8.88 23.18 -1.62
N ASP A 328 -9.65 23.12 -2.70
CA ASP A 328 -10.00 21.86 -3.38
C ASP A 328 -8.79 21.13 -4.00
N VAL A 329 -7.83 21.89 -4.56
CA VAL A 329 -6.60 21.33 -5.14
C VAL A 329 -5.65 20.89 -4.04
N ARG A 330 -5.46 21.73 -3.02
CA ARG A 330 -4.64 21.42 -1.84
C ARG A 330 -5.13 20.15 -1.15
N ALA A 331 -6.45 20.06 -0.92
CA ALA A 331 -7.08 18.87 -0.33
C ALA A 331 -6.86 17.60 -1.16
N ALA A 332 -6.86 17.68 -2.49
CA ALA A 332 -6.57 16.52 -3.33
C ALA A 332 -5.10 16.07 -3.16
N PHE A 333 -4.16 17.02 -3.15
CA PHE A 333 -2.74 16.75 -2.92
C PHE A 333 -2.46 16.13 -1.55
N ASP A 334 -3.07 16.64 -0.49
CA ASP A 334 -2.77 16.19 0.87
C ASP A 334 -3.58 14.97 1.31
N VAL A 335 -4.75 14.69 0.72
CA VAL A 335 -5.37 13.36 0.84
C VAL A 335 -4.50 12.29 0.17
N ALA A 336 -3.84 12.63 -0.94
CA ALA A 336 -2.86 11.74 -1.56
C ALA A 336 -1.62 11.50 -0.69
N LEU A 337 -1.13 12.55 -0.01
CA LEU A 337 -0.05 12.43 0.97
C LEU A 337 -0.46 11.57 2.17
N LEU A 338 -1.63 11.82 2.77
CA LEU A 338 -2.16 11.03 3.88
C LEU A 338 -2.26 9.54 3.52
N TRP A 339 -2.79 9.23 2.33
CA TRP A 339 -2.88 7.86 1.85
C TRP A 339 -1.51 7.23 1.64
N SER A 340 -0.56 7.93 1.02
CA SER A 340 0.78 7.39 0.74
C SER A 340 1.56 7.12 2.02
N THR A 341 1.56 8.06 2.97
CA THR A 341 2.35 7.95 4.20
C THR A 341 1.74 7.01 5.25
N SER A 342 0.47 6.60 5.13
CA SER A 342 -0.18 5.80 6.17
C SER A 342 -0.40 4.34 5.77
N VAL A 343 -0.88 4.10 4.56
CA VAL A 343 -1.44 2.78 4.18
C VAL A 343 -0.38 1.68 4.11
N ASN A 344 0.77 1.96 3.49
CA ASN A 344 1.81 0.95 3.28
C ASN A 344 2.49 0.57 4.61
N SER A 345 2.93 1.55 5.40
CA SER A 345 3.57 1.30 6.69
C SER A 345 2.68 0.51 7.64
N THR A 346 1.39 0.85 7.68
CA THR A 346 0.39 0.14 8.49
C THR A 346 0.36 -1.35 8.16
N SER A 347 0.31 -1.69 6.87
CA SER A 347 0.32 -3.07 6.39
C SER A 347 1.63 -3.79 6.74
N LEU A 348 2.77 -3.18 6.42
CA LEU A 348 4.07 -3.81 6.58
C LEU A 348 4.43 -4.04 8.05
N ILE A 349 4.12 -3.09 8.94
CA ILE A 349 4.35 -3.26 10.38
C ILE A 349 3.49 -4.40 10.92
N SER A 350 2.18 -4.38 10.62
CA SER A 350 1.24 -5.38 11.13
C SER A 350 1.62 -6.80 10.69
N TRP A 351 1.88 -7.00 9.39
CA TRP A 351 2.29 -8.32 8.88
C TRP A 351 3.67 -8.76 9.37
N SER A 352 4.63 -7.84 9.51
CA SER A 352 5.95 -8.20 10.05
C SER A 352 5.86 -8.69 11.48
N LEU A 353 5.09 -8.00 12.33
CA LEU A 353 4.86 -8.44 13.70
C LEU A 353 4.12 -9.79 13.73
N PHE A 354 3.03 -9.93 12.96
CA PHE A 354 2.26 -11.17 12.91
C PHE A 354 3.10 -12.39 12.51
N GLU A 355 3.94 -12.26 11.48
CA GLU A 355 4.84 -13.34 11.04
C GLU A 355 5.98 -13.59 12.03
N LEU A 356 6.53 -12.52 12.60
CA LEU A 356 7.63 -12.63 13.55
C LEU A 356 7.23 -13.34 14.84
N TYR A 357 6.05 -13.04 15.40
CA TYR A 357 5.58 -13.69 16.63
C TYR A 357 5.26 -15.19 16.47
N GLN A 358 5.05 -15.66 15.24
CA GLN A 358 4.91 -17.09 14.96
C GLN A 358 6.21 -17.87 15.16
N ASP A 359 7.37 -17.22 14.99
CA ASP A 359 8.69 -17.82 15.18
C ASP A 359 9.38 -17.26 16.43
N ARG A 360 9.20 -17.98 17.57
CA ARG A 360 9.79 -17.59 18.86
C ARG A 360 11.32 -17.53 18.83
N VAL A 361 11.98 -18.35 17.99
CA VAL A 361 13.44 -18.38 17.90
C VAL A 361 13.93 -17.14 17.17
N LEU A 362 13.35 -16.83 16.02
CA LEU A 362 13.68 -15.63 15.26
C LEU A 362 13.37 -14.36 16.06
N LEU A 363 12.23 -14.30 16.75
CA LEU A 363 11.87 -13.18 17.63
C LEU A 363 12.92 -12.97 18.73
N SER A 364 13.40 -14.04 19.36
CA SER A 364 14.46 -13.95 20.36
C SER A 364 15.78 -13.41 19.78
N GLN A 365 16.17 -13.90 18.60
CA GLN A 365 17.38 -13.45 17.92
C GLN A 365 17.31 -11.97 17.52
N ILE A 366 16.13 -11.50 17.07
CA ILE A 366 15.92 -10.09 16.72
C ILE A 366 15.95 -9.23 17.97
N ARG A 367 15.30 -9.64 19.07
CA ARG A 367 15.37 -8.93 20.36
C ARG A 367 16.80 -8.76 20.86
N GLU A 368 17.61 -9.82 20.78
CA GLU A 368 19.04 -9.76 21.09
C GLU A 368 19.78 -8.80 20.16
N GLN A 369 19.54 -8.89 18.84
CA GLN A 369 20.17 -8.03 17.84
C GLN A 369 19.88 -6.54 18.04
N ILE A 370 18.65 -6.15 18.42
CA ILE A 370 18.29 -4.73 18.59
C ILE A 370 18.72 -4.15 19.94
N THR A 371 19.14 -4.97 20.89
CA THR A 371 19.49 -4.55 22.27
C THR A 371 20.48 -3.37 22.33
N PRO A 372 21.53 -3.28 21.49
CA PRO A 372 22.44 -2.13 21.51
C PRO A 372 21.81 -0.81 21.04
N PHE A 373 20.71 -0.89 20.30
CA PHE A 373 20.10 0.23 19.58
C PHE A 373 18.79 0.69 20.21
N VAL A 374 18.10 -0.18 20.95
CA VAL A 374 16.81 0.11 21.58
C VAL A 374 16.89 -0.15 23.08
N GLU A 375 16.70 0.90 23.86
CA GLU A 375 16.61 0.85 25.32
C GLU A 375 15.25 1.41 25.74
N ILE A 376 14.40 0.53 26.27
CA ILE A 376 13.13 0.89 26.88
C ILE A 376 13.27 0.65 28.38
N VAL A 377 12.90 1.64 29.18
CA VAL A 377 13.03 1.60 30.64
C VAL A 377 11.69 1.89 31.30
N LEU A 378 11.48 1.29 32.47
CA LEU A 378 10.40 1.72 33.36
C LEU A 378 10.91 2.90 34.21
N PRO A 379 10.32 4.10 34.08
CA PRO A 379 10.70 5.22 34.93
C PRO A 379 10.47 4.90 36.41
N ARG A 380 11.27 5.51 37.29
CA ARG A 380 11.07 5.34 38.74
C ARG A 380 9.70 5.90 39.13
N ASN A 381 8.90 5.08 39.81
CA ASN A 381 7.58 5.47 40.25
C ASN A 381 7.62 6.18 41.61
N GLU A 382 7.70 7.51 41.56
CA GLU A 382 7.70 8.36 42.75
C GLU A 382 6.29 8.56 43.35
N PHE A 383 5.24 8.19 42.61
CA PHE A 383 3.83 8.36 43.01
C PHE A 383 3.24 7.12 43.70
N GLY A 384 4.05 6.07 43.90
CA GLY A 384 3.64 4.80 44.52
C GLY A 384 2.94 3.83 43.55
N GLY A 385 2.84 2.55 43.94
CA GLY A 385 2.38 1.46 43.06
C GLY A 385 0.92 1.53 42.58
N ALA A 386 0.14 2.51 43.05
CA ALA A 386 -1.22 2.75 42.58
C ALA A 386 -1.27 3.56 41.27
N VAL A 387 -0.21 4.30 40.95
CA VAL A 387 -0.11 5.09 39.71
C VAL A 387 0.72 4.30 38.72
N TRP A 388 0.11 3.92 37.58
CA TRP A 388 0.86 3.32 36.49
C TRP A 388 1.68 4.40 35.77
N ILE A 389 2.99 4.18 35.63
CA ILE A 389 3.85 4.99 34.79
C ILE A 389 4.24 4.16 33.56
N PRO A 390 3.94 4.63 32.34
CA PRO A 390 4.29 3.89 31.13
C PRO A 390 5.81 3.79 30.97
N PRO A 391 6.33 2.68 30.41
CA PRO A 391 7.70 2.61 29.93
C PRO A 391 8.01 3.70 28.91
N GLN A 392 9.25 4.16 28.90
CA GLN A 392 9.74 5.20 27.99
C GLN A 392 10.90 4.67 27.15
N ILE A 393 10.98 5.14 25.91
CA ILE A 393 12.08 4.88 24.99
C ILE A 393 13.24 5.82 25.36
N LYS A 394 14.12 5.34 26.24
CA LYS A 394 15.34 6.08 26.63
C LYS A 394 16.33 6.23 25.48
N LYS A 395 16.41 5.21 24.62
CA LYS A 395 17.28 5.22 23.42
C LYS A 395 16.62 4.48 22.27
N LEU A 396 16.61 5.10 21.09
CA LEU A 396 16.37 4.42 19.82
C LEU A 396 17.35 4.97 18.77
N ASP A 397 18.35 4.18 18.43
CA ASP A 397 19.32 4.48 17.37
C ASP A 397 18.84 3.89 16.04
N LEU A 398 18.19 4.76 15.24
CA LEU A 398 17.64 4.38 13.94
C LEU A 398 18.72 3.99 12.92
N GLU A 399 19.89 4.62 12.94
CA GLU A 399 20.95 4.33 11.98
C GLU A 399 21.55 2.95 12.26
N GLY A 400 21.74 2.61 13.54
CA GLY A 400 22.15 1.27 13.95
C GLY A 400 21.13 0.20 13.55
N LEU A 401 19.82 0.45 13.70
CA LEU A 401 18.78 -0.46 13.20
C LEU A 401 18.85 -0.64 11.66
N LEU A 402 19.18 0.42 10.92
CA LEU A 402 19.27 0.40 9.45
C LEU A 402 20.54 -0.23 8.90
N THR A 403 21.62 -0.30 9.68
CA THR A 403 22.95 -0.69 9.17
C THR A 403 23.52 -1.93 9.85
N GLU A 404 23.15 -2.17 11.11
CA GLU A 404 23.74 -3.23 11.96
C GLU A 404 22.73 -4.32 12.36
N CYS A 405 21.48 -4.23 11.92
CA CYS A 405 20.43 -5.23 12.20
C CYS A 405 19.97 -5.99 10.93
N PRO A 406 20.79 -6.90 10.37
CA PRO A 406 20.44 -7.62 9.14
C PRO A 406 19.18 -8.50 9.29
N LEU A 407 18.93 -9.13 10.44
CA LEU A 407 17.73 -9.96 10.61
C LEU A 407 16.46 -9.11 10.52
N LEU A 408 16.47 -7.94 11.16
CA LEU A 408 15.36 -7.00 11.11
C LEU A 408 15.13 -6.45 9.69
N GLN A 409 16.20 -6.18 8.93
CA GLN A 409 16.08 -5.80 7.52
C GLN A 409 15.52 -6.92 6.65
N ALA A 410 15.94 -8.17 6.90
CA ALA A 410 15.43 -9.33 6.18
C ALA A 410 13.93 -9.56 6.47
N VAL A 411 13.47 -9.30 7.70
CA VAL A 411 12.04 -9.26 8.05
C VAL A 411 11.30 -8.23 7.21
N TYR A 412 11.82 -7.00 7.12
CA TYR A 412 11.22 -5.95 6.29
C TYR A 412 11.12 -6.38 4.81
N LEU A 413 12.21 -6.93 4.24
CA LEU A 413 12.25 -7.37 2.84
C LEU A 413 11.28 -8.51 2.56
N GLU A 414 11.20 -9.52 3.44
CA GLU A 414 10.29 -10.65 3.22
C GLU A 414 8.82 -10.24 3.36
N THR A 415 8.51 -9.39 4.34
CA THR A 415 7.17 -8.83 4.49
C THR A 415 6.82 -7.96 3.30
N LEU A 416 7.73 -7.11 2.82
CA LEU A 416 7.53 -6.32 1.61
C LEU A 416 7.28 -7.20 0.38
N ARG A 417 8.00 -8.32 0.23
CA ARG A 417 7.80 -9.26 -0.88
C ARG A 417 6.38 -9.87 -0.84
N LEU A 418 5.95 -10.35 0.31
CA LEU A 418 4.69 -11.10 0.46
C LEU A 418 3.45 -10.24 0.66
N TYR A 419 3.57 -9.14 1.40
CA TYR A 419 2.45 -8.32 1.86
C TYR A 419 2.54 -6.88 1.36
N GLY A 420 3.70 -6.47 0.83
CA GLY A 420 3.83 -5.20 0.14
C GLY A 420 3.04 -5.17 -1.16
N GLY A 421 2.63 -3.95 -1.51
CA GLY A 421 2.11 -3.65 -2.84
C GLY A 421 3.20 -3.17 -3.78
N GLY A 422 2.79 -2.41 -4.78
CA GLY A 422 3.68 -1.83 -5.78
C GLY A 422 3.12 -2.06 -7.17
N TRP A 423 2.61 -0.99 -7.74
CA TRP A 423 2.08 -0.99 -9.09
C TRP A 423 2.60 0.25 -9.80
N SER A 424 3.61 0.12 -10.64
CA SER A 424 4.12 1.20 -11.50
C SER A 424 3.34 1.22 -12.81
N ALA A 425 3.05 2.41 -13.33
CA ALA A 425 2.37 2.56 -14.61
C ALA A 425 2.97 3.72 -15.41
N ARG A 426 3.09 3.54 -16.73
CA ARG A 426 3.57 4.54 -17.68
C ARG A 426 2.64 4.60 -18.88
N TYR A 427 2.40 5.81 -19.38
CA TYR A 427 1.77 6.02 -20.68
C TYR A 427 2.83 6.18 -21.76
N LEU A 428 2.78 5.35 -22.79
CA LEU A 428 3.80 5.33 -23.84
C LEU A 428 3.52 6.39 -24.90
N LYS A 429 4.38 7.40 -24.98
CA LYS A 429 4.33 8.47 -25.99
C LYS A 429 4.95 8.04 -27.32
N GLU A 430 5.79 7.01 -27.30
CA GLU A 430 6.47 6.42 -28.46
C GLU A 430 6.45 4.88 -28.37
N ASP A 431 6.81 4.18 -29.46
CA ASP A 431 7.04 2.73 -29.42
C ASP A 431 8.32 2.48 -28.60
N VAL A 432 8.26 1.59 -27.61
CA VAL A 432 9.38 1.27 -26.71
C VAL A 432 9.80 -0.17 -26.91
N ILE A 433 11.09 -0.39 -27.17
CA ILE A 433 11.67 -1.74 -27.25
C ILE A 433 12.35 -2.06 -25.93
N LEU A 434 11.74 -2.94 -25.14
CA LEU A 434 12.36 -3.51 -23.95
C LEU A 434 13.23 -4.68 -24.38
N LYS A 435 14.51 -4.68 -24.01
CA LYS A 435 15.43 -5.78 -24.35
C LYS A 435 15.97 -6.39 -23.07
N ASP A 436 16.03 -7.70 -23.07
CA ASP A 436 16.82 -8.50 -22.14
C ASP A 436 17.82 -9.34 -22.93
N ASN A 437 18.73 -10.02 -22.24
CA ASN A 437 19.76 -10.88 -22.85
C ASN A 437 19.18 -12.00 -23.73
N GLU A 438 17.92 -12.40 -23.48
CA GLU A 438 17.25 -13.51 -24.17
C GLU A 438 16.21 -13.07 -25.21
N GLU A 439 15.46 -12.00 -24.95
CA GLU A 439 14.28 -11.62 -25.74
C GLU A 439 14.09 -10.09 -25.76
N GLY A 440 13.61 -9.55 -26.88
CA GLY A 440 13.16 -8.16 -26.99
C GLY A 440 11.65 -8.07 -27.19
N PHE A 441 10.99 -7.09 -26.58
CA PHE A 441 9.56 -6.82 -26.75
C PHE A 441 9.28 -5.37 -27.10
N VAL A 442 8.42 -5.13 -28.10
CA VAL A 442 7.97 -3.78 -28.46
C VAL A 442 6.61 -3.49 -27.86
N LEU A 443 6.59 -2.49 -26.99
CA LEU A 443 5.37 -1.88 -26.50
C LEU A 443 4.98 -0.71 -27.40
N LYS A 444 3.69 -0.61 -27.73
CA LYS A 444 3.19 0.35 -28.72
C LYS A 444 2.92 1.73 -28.13
N LYS A 445 3.19 2.77 -28.91
CA LYS A 445 2.73 4.14 -28.65
C LYS A 445 1.22 4.17 -28.38
N GLY A 446 0.80 5.03 -27.45
CA GLY A 446 -0.59 5.23 -27.09
C GLY A 446 -1.17 4.14 -26.19
N THR A 447 -0.33 3.26 -25.64
CA THR A 447 -0.72 2.19 -24.72
C THR A 447 -0.14 2.41 -23.33
N PHE A 448 -0.64 1.64 -22.35
CA PHE A 448 -0.10 1.67 -20.99
C PHE A 448 0.84 0.50 -20.76
N ALA A 449 1.95 0.75 -20.06
CA ALA A 449 2.84 -0.28 -19.57
C ALA A 449 2.84 -0.27 -18.04
N HIS A 450 2.77 -1.46 -17.43
CA HIS A 450 2.65 -1.66 -16.00
C HIS A 450 3.76 -2.58 -15.50
N VAL A 451 4.32 -2.25 -14.34
CA VAL A 451 5.12 -3.15 -13.52
C VAL A 451 4.34 -3.37 -12.24
N VAL A 452 4.07 -4.62 -11.88
CA VAL A 452 3.33 -4.94 -10.66
C VAL A 452 4.20 -5.89 -9.86
N ASN A 453 4.71 -5.41 -8.72
CA ASN A 453 5.70 -6.12 -7.91
C ASN A 453 5.21 -7.52 -7.52
N ASP A 454 3.92 -7.64 -7.18
CA ASP A 454 3.33 -8.92 -6.82
C ASP A 454 3.41 -9.98 -7.95
N LEU A 455 3.43 -9.57 -9.22
CA LEU A 455 3.58 -10.53 -10.33
C LEU A 455 4.95 -11.19 -10.31
N HIS A 456 6.00 -10.46 -9.95
CA HIS A 456 7.35 -10.99 -9.80
C HIS A 456 7.54 -11.68 -8.44
N HIS A 457 7.18 -10.98 -7.36
CA HIS A 457 7.40 -11.43 -5.98
C HIS A 457 6.66 -12.72 -5.61
N SER A 458 5.51 -13.00 -6.23
CA SER A 458 4.74 -14.23 -6.02
C SER A 458 4.97 -15.30 -7.10
N ASP A 459 6.00 -15.13 -7.95
CA ASP A 459 6.32 -16.10 -9.00
C ASP A 459 7.20 -17.23 -8.44
N PRO A 460 6.75 -18.51 -8.45
CA PRO A 460 7.57 -19.63 -8.01
C PRO A 460 8.81 -19.87 -8.89
N ARG A 461 8.90 -19.27 -10.08
CA ARG A 461 10.10 -19.31 -10.94
C ARG A 461 11.20 -18.38 -10.45
N SER A 462 10.84 -17.37 -9.65
CA SER A 462 11.77 -16.37 -9.12
C SER A 462 12.05 -16.58 -7.64
N PHE A 463 11.06 -17.06 -6.87
CA PHE A 463 11.19 -17.33 -5.44
C PHE A 463 10.71 -18.75 -5.11
N THR A 464 11.62 -19.63 -4.66
CA THR A 464 11.27 -20.96 -4.13
C THR A 464 10.29 -20.82 -2.97
N ASP A 465 9.25 -21.65 -2.88
CA ASP A 465 8.19 -21.50 -1.86
C ASP A 465 7.65 -20.06 -1.79
N SER A 466 7.41 -19.44 -2.95
CA SER A 466 6.98 -18.03 -3.11
C SER A 466 5.83 -17.54 -2.23
N LYS A 467 5.07 -18.42 -1.57
CA LYS A 467 3.96 -18.08 -0.66
C LYS A 467 4.32 -18.19 0.83
N VAL A 468 5.47 -18.76 1.15
CA VAL A 468 5.94 -18.96 2.53
C VAL A 468 6.84 -17.79 2.90
N TRP A 469 6.58 -17.20 4.06
CA TRP A 469 7.40 -16.13 4.64
C TRP A 469 8.67 -16.75 5.22
N GLN A 470 9.82 -16.41 4.63
CA GLN A 470 11.13 -16.95 5.00
C GLN A 470 12.19 -15.83 5.00
N VAL A 471 12.58 -15.39 6.18
CA VAL A 471 13.57 -14.31 6.39
C VAL A 471 14.96 -14.70 5.88
N GLY A 472 15.33 -15.97 6.02
CA GLY A 472 16.64 -16.49 5.63
C GLY A 472 17.00 -16.30 4.15
N ARG A 473 16.04 -15.97 3.28
CA ARG A 473 16.27 -15.74 1.86
C ARG A 473 17.28 -14.65 1.58
N TYR A 474 17.30 -13.59 2.39
CA TYR A 474 18.09 -12.38 2.13
C TYR A 474 19.42 -12.33 2.89
N LEU A 475 19.70 -13.36 3.70
CA LEU A 475 20.88 -13.41 4.57
C LEU A 475 22.00 -14.18 3.89
N GLU A 476 23.13 -13.50 3.68
CA GLU A 476 24.35 -14.10 3.17
C GLU A 476 25.43 -14.07 4.26
N GLU A 477 26.10 -15.21 4.49
CA GLU A 477 27.26 -15.27 5.38
C GLU A 477 28.48 -14.66 4.67
N THR A 478 29.06 -13.65 5.30
CA THR A 478 30.30 -13.01 4.86
C THR A 478 31.34 -13.07 5.98
N VAL A 479 32.62 -12.95 5.61
CA VAL A 479 33.70 -12.83 6.59
C VAL A 479 34.15 -11.39 6.60
N ASN A 480 34.01 -10.73 7.75
CA ASN A 480 34.42 -9.34 7.88
C ASN A 480 35.95 -9.19 7.84
N LYS A 481 36.45 -7.96 7.74
CA LYS A 481 37.91 -7.67 7.69
C LYS A 481 38.71 -8.19 8.90
N LYS A 482 38.05 -8.57 9.99
CA LYS A 482 38.64 -9.12 11.22
C LYS A 482 38.55 -10.66 11.30
N GLY A 483 38.10 -11.32 10.23
CA GLY A 483 37.97 -12.78 10.18
C GLY A 483 36.74 -13.34 10.89
N ALA A 484 35.84 -12.49 11.40
CA ALA A 484 34.61 -12.94 12.04
C ALA A 484 33.48 -13.08 11.01
N LYS A 485 32.66 -14.12 11.18
CA LYS A 485 31.44 -14.31 10.39
C LYS A 485 30.47 -13.16 10.67
N ALA A 486 29.96 -12.55 9.62
CA ALA A 486 28.97 -11.49 9.65
C ALA A 486 27.83 -11.83 8.66
N GLN A 487 26.61 -11.45 9.01
CA GLN A 487 25.48 -11.56 8.09
C GLN A 487 25.38 -10.26 7.27
N GLN A 488 25.30 -10.39 5.96
CA GLN A 488 25.03 -9.28 5.05
C GLN A 488 23.67 -9.50 4.37
N ILE A 489 22.97 -8.39 4.10
CA ILE A 489 21.69 -8.40 3.40
C ILE A 489 21.91 -8.31 1.90
N ASN A 490 21.28 -9.23 1.17
CA ASN A 490 21.12 -9.17 -0.28
C ASN A 490 19.63 -9.11 -0.64
N PRO A 491 19.10 -7.94 -1.07
CA PRO A 491 17.69 -7.80 -1.45
C PRO A 491 17.29 -8.55 -2.73
N TYR A 492 18.28 -9.02 -3.51
CA TYR A 492 18.12 -9.56 -4.86
C TYR A 492 17.31 -8.62 -5.77
N THR A 493 16.05 -8.97 -6.02
CA THR A 493 15.12 -8.27 -6.92
C THR A 493 13.99 -7.58 -6.17
N VAL A 494 13.92 -7.75 -4.84
CA VAL A 494 12.89 -7.10 -4.01
C VAL A 494 13.32 -5.66 -3.76
N ARG A 495 12.45 -4.72 -4.15
CA ARG A 495 12.68 -3.28 -3.97
C ARG A 495 11.42 -2.64 -3.40
N ALA A 496 11.61 -1.74 -2.45
CA ALA A 496 10.53 -0.95 -1.85
C ALA A 496 9.98 0.11 -2.81
N SER A 497 10.85 0.64 -3.68
CA SER A 497 10.49 1.59 -4.73
C SER A 497 11.02 1.09 -6.06
N ASP A 498 10.11 0.75 -6.98
CA ASP A 498 10.35 0.48 -8.40
C ASP A 498 9.70 1.56 -9.27
N GLY A 499 9.48 2.78 -8.73
CA GLY A 499 8.74 3.83 -9.46
C GLY A 499 7.23 3.57 -9.53
N SER A 500 6.71 2.99 -8.44
CA SER A 500 5.30 2.66 -8.21
C SER A 500 4.35 3.85 -8.43
N LEU A 501 3.05 3.59 -8.56
CA LEU A 501 1.93 4.56 -8.63
C LEU A 501 1.82 5.45 -7.38
N THR A 502 2.86 5.48 -6.54
CA THR A 502 2.91 6.34 -5.39
C THR A 502 3.01 7.78 -5.88
N MET A 503 1.99 8.58 -5.55
CA MET A 503 2.00 10.03 -5.76
C MET A 503 3.24 10.69 -5.13
N CYS A 504 3.91 10.01 -4.21
CA CYS A 504 5.14 10.43 -3.54
C CYS A 504 6.06 9.23 -3.30
N ASP A 505 7.37 9.33 -3.50
CA ASP A 505 8.32 8.25 -3.16
C ASP A 505 8.59 8.25 -1.65
N ASP A 506 7.94 7.35 -0.90
CA ASP A 506 7.97 7.28 0.56
C ASP A 506 8.70 6.03 1.10
N ALA A 507 9.37 5.26 0.23
CA ALA A 507 9.93 3.97 0.58
C ALA A 507 10.94 4.04 1.74
N ALA A 508 11.80 5.06 1.76
CA ALA A 508 12.79 5.24 2.83
C ALA A 508 12.13 5.60 4.16
N PHE A 509 11.14 6.50 4.14
CA PHE A 509 10.35 6.83 5.33
C PHE A 509 9.56 5.63 5.84
N THR A 510 8.96 4.85 4.95
CA THR A 510 8.23 3.63 5.32
C THR A 510 9.15 2.57 5.91
N GLN A 511 10.35 2.35 5.36
CA GLN A 511 11.33 1.44 5.96
C GLN A 511 11.69 1.87 7.38
N ARG A 512 12.00 3.15 7.61
CA ARG A 512 12.34 3.69 8.93
C ARG A 512 11.21 3.46 9.94
N LYS A 513 9.96 3.78 9.56
CA LYS A 513 8.77 3.49 10.38
C LYS A 513 8.67 2.00 10.72
N VAL A 514 8.84 1.12 9.73
CA VAL A 514 8.72 -0.32 9.96
C VAL A 514 9.73 -0.80 11.00
N LEU A 515 11.00 -0.42 10.87
CA LEU A 515 12.04 -0.83 11.82
C LEU A 515 11.80 -0.26 13.23
N MET A 516 11.39 1.01 13.33
CA MET A 516 11.09 1.65 14.62
C MET A 516 9.93 0.97 15.34
N TYR A 517 8.79 0.82 14.66
CA TYR A 517 7.58 0.26 15.27
C TYR A 517 7.77 -1.20 15.64
N ILE A 518 8.42 -2.01 14.80
CA ILE A 518 8.70 -3.41 15.14
C ILE A 518 9.56 -3.49 16.40
N SER A 519 10.70 -2.78 16.40
CA SER A 519 11.67 -2.88 17.51
C SER A 519 11.07 -2.41 18.84
N VAL A 520 10.26 -1.36 18.83
CA VAL A 520 9.56 -0.88 20.03
C VAL A 520 8.48 -1.86 20.47
N PHE A 521 7.62 -2.31 19.54
CA PHE A 521 6.49 -3.17 19.87
C PHE A 521 6.96 -4.52 20.44
N ILE A 522 7.96 -5.17 19.84
CA ILE A 522 8.50 -6.44 20.35
C ILE A 522 9.22 -6.30 21.69
N SER A 523 9.60 -5.09 22.07
CA SER A 523 10.23 -4.82 23.36
C SER A 523 9.18 -4.63 24.47
N LEU A 524 7.97 -4.19 24.11
CA LEU A 524 6.89 -3.87 25.06
C LEU A 524 5.84 -4.98 25.24
N TYR A 525 5.60 -5.79 24.22
CA TYR A 525 4.49 -6.75 24.22
C TYR A 525 4.95 -8.15 23.80
N ASP A 526 4.18 -9.15 24.22
CA ASP A 526 4.20 -10.50 23.68
C ASP A 526 2.82 -10.83 23.11
N LEU A 527 2.77 -11.61 22.03
CA LEU A 527 1.53 -12.01 21.35
C LEU A 527 1.43 -13.54 21.25
N GLU A 528 0.22 -14.05 21.43
CA GLU A 528 -0.10 -15.48 21.32
C GLU A 528 -1.44 -15.69 20.57
N PRO A 529 -1.65 -16.86 19.93
CA PRO A 529 -2.93 -17.18 19.32
C PRO A 529 -4.06 -17.24 20.36
N ALA A 530 -5.20 -16.64 20.05
CA ALA A 530 -6.33 -16.63 20.98
C ALA A 530 -6.91 -18.04 21.17
N GLY A 531 -6.84 -18.58 22.39
CA GLY A 531 -7.50 -19.83 22.78
C GLY A 531 -6.97 -21.09 22.08
N SER A 532 -5.77 -21.03 21.51
CA SER A 532 -5.17 -22.10 20.69
C SER A 532 -3.65 -22.04 20.80
N GLU A 533 -2.97 -23.17 20.65
CA GLU A 533 -1.50 -23.20 20.45
C GLU A 533 -1.10 -22.91 19.01
N GLN A 534 -2.03 -23.11 18.06
CA GLN A 534 -1.80 -22.88 16.63
C GLN A 534 -2.16 -21.45 16.24
N TRP A 535 -1.23 -20.82 15.52
CA TRP A 535 -1.43 -19.50 14.93
C TRP A 535 -2.47 -19.54 13.79
N PRO A 536 -3.31 -18.50 13.66
CA PRO A 536 -4.27 -18.43 12.56
C PRO A 536 -3.55 -18.28 11.21
N SER A 537 -4.12 -18.85 10.14
CA SER A 537 -3.62 -18.67 8.77
C SER A 537 -4.62 -17.82 7.95
N PRO A 538 -4.60 -16.49 8.12
CA PRO A 538 -5.58 -15.61 7.49
C PRO A 538 -5.47 -15.63 5.96
N SER A 539 -6.63 -15.60 5.28
CA SER A 539 -6.66 -15.31 3.85
C SER A 539 -6.33 -13.85 3.60
N VAL A 540 -5.49 -13.57 2.60
CA VAL A 540 -4.98 -12.23 2.32
C VAL A 540 -5.76 -11.56 1.19
N VAL A 541 -6.16 -10.31 1.38
CA VAL A 541 -6.64 -9.41 0.33
C VAL A 541 -5.56 -8.39 0.02
N LYS A 542 -5.17 -8.30 -1.25
CA LYS A 542 -4.15 -7.35 -1.72
C LYS A 542 -4.77 -6.13 -2.40
N GLY A 543 -4.45 -4.95 -1.86
CA GLY A 543 -4.67 -3.64 -2.45
C GLY A 543 -3.51 -3.20 -3.34
N VAL A 544 -3.44 -1.89 -3.65
CA VAL A 544 -2.37 -1.32 -4.51
C VAL A 544 -1.03 -1.29 -3.78
N THR A 545 -1.07 -0.85 -2.52
CA THR A 545 0.10 -0.58 -1.68
C THR A 545 0.15 -1.43 -0.42
N SER A 546 -0.96 -2.07 -0.04
CA SER A 546 -1.08 -2.83 1.21
C SER A 546 -1.80 -4.16 1.02
N ALA A 547 -1.61 -5.06 1.98
CA ALA A 547 -2.35 -6.30 2.13
C ALA A 547 -3.02 -6.34 3.49
N GLN A 548 -4.22 -6.92 3.57
CA GLN A 548 -4.99 -7.03 4.81
C GLN A 548 -5.60 -8.43 4.92
N PRO A 549 -5.83 -8.94 6.14
CA PRO A 549 -6.55 -10.18 6.31
C PRO A 549 -8.02 -10.00 5.88
N TRP A 550 -8.61 -11.05 5.28
CA TRP A 550 -10.02 -11.05 4.87
C TRP A 550 -10.99 -11.06 6.06
N ARG A 551 -10.53 -11.56 7.21
CA ARG A 551 -11.31 -11.67 8.45
C ARG A 551 -10.47 -11.16 9.62
N PRO A 552 -11.13 -10.71 10.70
CA PRO A 552 -10.49 -10.42 11.98
C PRO A 552 -9.54 -11.53 12.42
N VAL A 553 -8.40 -11.14 13.00
CA VAL A 553 -7.40 -12.06 13.55
C VAL A 553 -7.27 -11.80 15.04
N ARG A 554 -8.03 -12.56 15.84
CA ARG A 554 -7.96 -12.43 17.30
C ARG A 554 -6.68 -13.04 17.85
N LEU A 555 -5.91 -12.23 18.57
CA LEU A 555 -4.73 -12.64 19.32
C LEU A 555 -4.88 -12.24 20.79
N TRP A 556 -4.08 -12.88 21.64
CA TRP A 556 -3.89 -12.50 23.03
C TRP A 556 -2.57 -11.76 23.18
N ALA A 557 -2.60 -10.62 23.85
CA ALA A 557 -1.43 -9.82 24.13
C ALA A 557 -1.15 -9.76 25.63
N THR A 558 0.13 -9.79 25.99
CA THR A 558 0.61 -9.53 27.36
C THR A 558 1.72 -8.48 27.34
N ARG A 559 1.98 -7.87 28.50
CA ARG A 559 2.97 -6.79 28.65
C ARG A 559 4.31 -7.37 29.09
N ARG A 560 5.37 -7.00 28.38
CA ARG A 560 6.74 -7.28 28.83
C ARG A 560 7.13 -6.29 29.91
N VAL A 561 7.97 -6.72 30.85
CA VAL A 561 8.51 -5.87 31.91
C VAL A 561 9.91 -5.41 31.50
N PRO A 562 10.10 -4.13 31.11
CA PRO A 562 11.41 -3.59 30.82
C PRO A 562 12.24 -3.42 32.10
N PRO A 563 13.57 -3.28 32.00
CA PRO A 563 14.40 -2.95 33.15
C PRO A 563 13.99 -1.60 33.78
N GLN A 564 14.18 -1.46 35.09
CA GLN A 564 14.02 -0.17 35.76
C GLN A 564 15.10 0.81 35.31
N ALA A 565 14.72 2.08 35.15
CA ALA A 565 15.68 3.14 34.90
C ALA A 565 16.66 3.27 36.09
N GLU A 566 17.96 3.13 35.81
CA GLU A 566 19.04 3.34 36.79
C GLU A 566 19.04 4.76 37.36
#